data_AF-A0A382WIF8-F1
#
_entry.id   AF-A0A382WIF8-F1
#
_cell.length_a   1.000
_cell.length_b   1.000
_cell.length_c   1.000
_cell.angle_alpha   90.00
_cell.angle_beta   90.00
_cell.angle_gamma   90.00
#
_symmetry.space_group_name_H-M   'P 1'
#
loop_
_entity.id
_entity.type
_entity.pdbx_description
1 polymer ?
#
loop_
_entity_poly.entity_id
_entity_poly.type
_entity_poly.pdbx_seq_one_letter_code
_entity_poly.pdbx_strand_id
1 'polypeptide(L)'
;MKTISTFILALLVFLSAGGTSHAAAKRPNILFIIADDQSPFDFKFYNPRSVLDAPVLEKLAAQGMVFDGAYQMGSWVGGVCTASRHMIMSGRTLWHVPDKAGRIMNPHVNNPKM
;
A
#
# COMPACT_ATOMS: atom_id res chain seq x y z
N MET A 1 60.13 1.70 -15.35
CA MET A 1 58.88 2.14 -16.01
C MET A 1 57.70 1.21 -15.74
N LYS A 2 57.84 -0.12 -15.91
CA LYS A 2 56.74 -1.09 -15.68
C LYS A 2 56.24 -1.13 -14.23
N THR A 3 57.14 -1.05 -13.24
CA THR A 3 56.83 -1.07 -11.80
C THR A 3 56.06 0.16 -11.32
N ILE A 4 56.34 1.33 -11.90
CA ILE A 4 55.61 2.58 -11.61
C ILE A 4 54.19 2.51 -12.18
N SER A 5 54.04 1.98 -13.40
CA SER A 5 52.73 1.80 -14.04
C SER A 5 51.83 0.84 -13.25
N THR A 6 52.39 -0.27 -12.75
CA THR A 6 51.64 -1.21 -11.89
C THR A 6 51.22 -0.60 -10.55
N PHE A 7 52.04 0.26 -9.95
CA PHE A 7 51.68 0.96 -8.71
C PHE A 7 50.56 1.97 -8.94
N ILE A 8 50.60 2.71 -10.05
CA ILE A 8 49.54 3.67 -10.42
C ILE A 8 48.23 2.93 -10.69
N LEU A 9 48.27 1.79 -11.38
CA LEU A 9 47.08 0.99 -11.66
C LEU A 9 46.48 0.40 -10.36
N ALA A 10 47.32 -0.10 -9.46
CA ALA A 10 46.86 -0.60 -8.16
C ALA A 10 46.24 0.52 -7.31
N LEU A 11 46.81 1.72 -7.32
CA LEU A 11 46.29 2.88 -6.61
C LEU A 11 44.95 3.36 -7.18
N LEU A 12 44.79 3.35 -8.51
CA LEU A 12 43.54 3.69 -9.19
C LEU A 12 42.41 2.70 -8.87
N VAL A 13 42.72 1.41 -8.77
CA VAL A 13 41.76 0.37 -8.36
C VAL A 13 41.41 0.51 -6.88
N PHE A 14 42.37 0.89 -6.02
CA PHE A 14 42.10 1.12 -4.60
C PHE A 14 41.23 2.37 -4.36
N LEU A 15 41.43 3.42 -5.16
CA LEU A 15 40.63 4.65 -5.09
C LEU A 15 39.20 4.46 -5.61
N SER A 16 38.98 3.57 -6.59
CA SER A 16 37.63 3.29 -7.12
C SER A 16 36.80 2.36 -6.21
N ALA A 17 37.44 1.65 -5.28
CA ALA A 17 36.77 0.78 -4.31
C ALA A 17 36.28 1.51 -3.04
N GLY A 18 36.71 2.76 -2.81
CA GLY A 18 36.37 3.52 -1.61
C GLY A 18 35.19 4.45 -1.83
N GLY A 19 33.95 3.98 -1.59
CA GLY A 19 32.85 4.90 -1.29
C GLY A 19 31.50 4.60 -1.93
N THR A 20 30.95 3.41 -1.75
CA THR A 20 29.49 3.30 -1.68
C THR A 20 29.06 3.70 -0.27
N SER A 21 29.02 5.01 -0.02
CA SER A 21 28.31 5.53 1.15
C SER A 21 26.85 5.13 0.97
N HIS A 22 26.43 4.04 1.62
CA HIS A 22 25.05 3.62 1.68
C HIS A 22 24.32 4.64 2.55
N ALA A 23 24.01 5.81 1.98
CA ALA A 23 23.12 6.76 2.59
C ALA A 23 21.82 6.00 2.86
N ALA A 24 21.53 5.75 4.14
CA ALA A 24 20.32 5.07 4.55
C ALA A 24 19.15 5.74 3.84
N ALA A 25 18.48 5.00 2.95
CA ALA A 25 17.42 5.55 2.12
C ALA A 25 16.41 6.22 3.05
N LYS A 26 16.15 7.52 2.82
CA LYS A 26 15.17 8.26 3.63
C LYS A 26 13.85 7.52 3.56
N ARG A 27 13.26 7.24 4.72
CA ARG A 27 11.94 6.61 4.79
C ARG A 27 10.93 7.55 4.08
N PRO A 28 10.10 7.03 3.16
CA PRO A 28 9.11 7.85 2.50
C PRO A 28 8.03 8.28 3.49
N ASN A 29 7.41 9.44 3.23
CA ASN A 29 6.15 9.78 3.86
C ASN A 29 5.02 9.01 3.16
N ILE A 30 4.09 8.44 3.93
CA ILE A 30 2.94 7.72 3.39
C ILE A 30 1.70 8.57 3.63
N LEU A 31 1.06 9.01 2.54
CA LEU A 31 -0.26 9.62 2.57
C LEU A 31 -1.29 8.56 2.15
N PHE A 32 -2.18 8.22 3.06
CA PHE A 32 -3.22 7.22 2.83
C PHE A 32 -4.59 7.90 2.83
N ILE A 33 -5.27 7.87 1.68
CA ILE A 33 -6.57 8.53 1.45
C ILE A 33 -7.63 7.45 1.28
N ILE A 34 -8.73 7.56 2.01
CA ILE A 34 -9.90 6.70 1.89
C ILE A 34 -11.14 7.58 1.69
N ALA A 35 -11.97 7.22 0.71
CA ALA A 35 -13.30 7.78 0.51
C ALA A 35 -14.35 6.75 0.98
N ASP A 36 -15.39 7.20 1.67
CA ASP A 36 -16.50 6.34 2.08
C ASP A 36 -17.49 6.16 0.93
N ASP A 37 -18.04 4.95 0.81
CA ASP A 37 -19.04 4.56 -0.20
C ASP A 37 -18.71 4.86 -1.68
N GLN A 38 -17.44 5.11 -2.02
CA GLN A 38 -17.04 5.39 -3.41
C GLN A 38 -16.94 4.11 -4.26
N SER A 39 -17.61 4.11 -5.41
CA SER A 39 -17.51 3.01 -6.36
C SER A 39 -16.22 3.15 -7.19
N PRO A 40 -15.53 2.04 -7.51
CA PRO A 40 -14.42 2.11 -8.46
C PRO A 40 -14.91 2.63 -9.83
N PHE A 41 -16.13 2.29 -10.25
CA PHE A 41 -16.68 2.69 -11.55
C PHE A 41 -17.11 4.16 -11.62
N ASP A 42 -16.97 4.91 -10.53
CA ASP A 42 -17.11 6.36 -10.56
C ASP A 42 -15.95 7.01 -11.31
N PHE A 43 -14.79 6.36 -11.43
CA PHE A 43 -13.64 6.95 -12.12
C PHE A 43 -13.53 6.54 -13.58
N LYS A 44 -13.15 7.49 -14.45
CA LYS A 44 -12.97 7.26 -15.88
C LYS A 44 -11.92 6.20 -16.22
N PHE A 45 -10.91 6.02 -15.35
CA PHE A 45 -9.88 4.98 -15.51
C PHE A 45 -10.39 3.55 -15.24
N TYR A 46 -11.56 3.39 -14.59
CA TYR A 46 -12.25 2.09 -14.49
C TYR A 46 -13.48 1.99 -15.40
N ASN A 47 -14.16 3.11 -15.66
CA ASN A 47 -15.33 3.20 -16.51
C ASN A 47 -15.27 4.45 -17.39
N PRO A 48 -14.88 4.34 -18.67
CA PRO A 48 -14.76 5.49 -19.58
C PRO A 48 -16.05 6.29 -19.79
N ARG A 49 -17.21 5.72 -19.42
CA ARG A 49 -18.53 6.39 -19.50
C ARG A 49 -18.94 7.10 -18.21
N SER A 50 -18.09 7.13 -17.18
CA SER A 50 -18.43 7.81 -15.93
C SER A 50 -18.65 9.31 -16.15
N VAL A 51 -19.65 9.86 -15.45
CA VAL A 51 -19.97 11.30 -15.46
C VAL A 51 -19.16 12.09 -14.45
N LEU A 52 -18.52 11.43 -13.48
CA LEU A 52 -17.69 12.10 -12.49
C LEU A 52 -16.44 12.67 -13.16
N ASP A 53 -16.17 13.94 -12.88
CA ASP A 53 -14.93 14.59 -13.28
C ASP A 53 -13.98 14.70 -12.08
N ALA A 54 -12.89 13.93 -12.10
CA ALA A 54 -11.93 13.85 -11.00
C ALA A 54 -10.47 14.05 -11.48
N PRO A 55 -10.14 15.21 -12.08
CA PRO A 55 -8.88 15.41 -12.81
C PRO A 55 -7.62 15.19 -11.96
N VAL A 56 -7.67 15.46 -10.65
CA VAL A 56 -6.54 15.25 -9.73
C VAL A 56 -6.27 13.76 -9.51
N LEU A 57 -7.33 12.96 -9.32
CA LEU A 57 -7.21 11.51 -9.13
C LEU A 57 -6.90 10.79 -10.44
N GLU A 58 -7.45 11.26 -11.56
CA GLU A 58 -7.13 10.75 -12.90
C GLU A 58 -5.64 10.98 -13.24
N LYS A 59 -5.10 12.16 -12.91
CA LYS A 59 -3.66 12.42 -13.05
C LYS A 59 -2.82 11.52 -12.15
N LEU A 60 -3.23 11.31 -10.90
CA LEU A 60 -2.53 10.41 -9.96
C LEU A 60 -2.51 8.97 -10.50
N ALA A 61 -3.63 8.48 -11.02
CA ALA A 61 -3.73 7.17 -11.63
C ALA A 61 -2.80 7.02 -12.85
N ALA A 62 -2.76 8.01 -13.74
CA ALA A 62 -1.91 7.99 -14.93
C ALA A 62 -0.40 8.08 -14.63
N GLN A 63 -0.02 8.68 -13.51
CA GLN A 63 1.38 8.80 -13.07
C GLN A 63 1.84 7.65 -12.15
N GLY A 64 0.92 6.77 -11.76
CA GLY A 64 1.15 5.75 -10.75
C GLY A 64 0.69 4.37 -11.20
N MET A 65 0.11 3.63 -10.26
CA MET A 65 -0.42 2.29 -10.48
C MET A 65 -1.88 2.23 -10.05
N VAL A 66 -2.70 1.57 -10.86
CA VAL A 66 -4.11 1.29 -10.61
C VAL A 66 -4.27 -0.21 -10.36
N PHE A 67 -5.09 -0.57 -9.37
CA PHE A 67 -5.40 -1.97 -9.07
C PHE A 67 -6.80 -2.32 -9.55
N ASP A 68 -6.93 -3.25 -10.49
CA ASP A 68 -8.24 -3.66 -11.03
C ASP A 68 -8.99 -4.67 -10.15
N GLY A 69 -8.35 -5.14 -9.06
CA GLY A 69 -8.88 -6.19 -8.18
C GLY A 69 -8.64 -5.92 -6.70
N ALA A 70 -8.92 -4.70 -6.23
CA ALA A 70 -8.84 -4.35 -4.81
C ALA A 70 -10.19 -4.61 -4.11
N TYR A 71 -10.28 -5.73 -3.39
CA TYR A 71 -11.52 -6.16 -2.73
C TYR A 71 -11.43 -6.07 -1.21
N GLN A 72 -12.56 -5.74 -0.59
CA GLN A 72 -12.74 -5.85 0.85
C GLN A 72 -13.56 -7.11 1.15
N MET A 73 -13.30 -7.79 2.28
CA MET A 73 -13.82 -9.12 2.58
C MET A 73 -15.32 -9.22 2.93
N GLY A 74 -16.00 -8.11 3.17
CA GLY A 74 -17.42 -8.07 3.49
C GLY A 74 -17.71 -7.52 4.88
N SER A 75 -18.89 -7.88 5.38
CA SER A 75 -19.33 -7.72 6.78
C SER A 75 -20.33 -8.83 7.07
N TRP A 76 -20.38 -9.31 8.32
CA TRP A 76 -21.44 -10.23 8.79
C TRP A 76 -22.73 -9.50 9.19
N VAL A 77 -22.70 -8.18 9.29
CA VAL A 77 -23.87 -7.35 9.58
C VAL A 77 -24.14 -6.34 8.47
N GLY A 78 -25.38 -5.84 8.41
CA GLY A 78 -25.68 -4.66 7.61
C GLY A 78 -24.78 -3.48 8.00
N GLY A 79 -24.15 -2.86 7.01
CA GLY A 79 -23.15 -1.81 7.20
C GLY A 79 -21.73 -2.35 7.14
N VAL A 80 -20.99 -1.93 6.11
CA VAL A 80 -19.65 -2.43 5.78
C VAL A 80 -18.51 -1.55 6.30
N CYS A 81 -18.81 -0.28 6.58
CA CYS A 81 -17.85 0.74 6.96
C CYS A 81 -17.02 0.35 8.20
N THR A 82 -17.67 -0.19 9.25
CA THR A 82 -16.98 -0.59 10.49
C THR A 82 -16.00 -1.73 10.23
N ALA A 83 -16.44 -2.80 9.55
CA ALA A 83 -15.58 -3.95 9.26
C ALA A 83 -14.43 -3.57 8.32
N SER A 84 -14.72 -2.82 7.26
CA SER A 84 -13.72 -2.32 6.31
C SER A 84 -12.63 -1.49 7.01
N ARG A 85 -13.00 -0.50 7.83
CA ARG A 85 -12.04 0.34 8.55
C ARG A 85 -11.22 -0.45 9.55
N HIS A 86 -11.81 -1.42 10.26
CA HIS A 86 -11.04 -2.28 11.16
C HIS A 86 -9.98 -3.09 10.41
N MET A 87 -10.36 -3.75 9.31
CA MET A 87 -9.42 -4.54 8.51
C MET A 87 -8.26 -3.70 7.98
N ILE A 88 -8.53 -2.49 7.50
CA ILE A 88 -7.51 -1.55 7.03
C ILE A 88 -6.56 -1.14 8.16
N MET A 89 -7.11 -0.77 9.32
CA MET A 89 -6.31 -0.24 10.43
C MET A 89 -5.52 -1.31 11.17
N SER A 90 -6.01 -2.55 11.22
CA SER A 90 -5.34 -3.65 11.92
C SER A 90 -4.56 -4.58 11.01
N GLY A 91 -4.76 -4.51 9.69
CA GLY A 91 -4.21 -5.49 8.73
C GLY A 91 -4.71 -6.93 8.96
N ARG A 92 -5.83 -7.10 9.67
CA ARG A 92 -6.41 -8.42 9.96
C ARG A 92 -7.61 -8.66 9.07
N THR A 93 -7.92 -9.93 8.82
CA THR A 93 -9.07 -10.33 8.00
C THR A 93 -10.39 -10.05 8.71
N LEU A 94 -11.49 -10.10 7.95
CA LEU A 94 -12.85 -9.91 8.45
C LEU A 94 -13.08 -10.74 9.72
N TRP A 95 -12.66 -12.00 9.74
CA TRP A 95 -12.82 -12.94 10.85
C TRP A 95 -12.31 -12.45 12.22
N HIS A 96 -11.37 -11.49 12.23
CA HIS A 96 -10.78 -10.93 13.45
C HIS A 96 -11.41 -9.60 13.88
N VAL A 97 -12.39 -9.08 13.12
CA VAL A 97 -13.05 -7.83 13.49
C VAL A 97 -13.93 -8.09 14.73
N PRO A 98 -13.82 -7.27 15.79
CA PRO A 98 -14.64 -7.44 16.98
C PRO A 98 -16.09 -7.05 16.71
N ASP A 99 -17.01 -7.67 17.43
CA ASP A 99 -18.38 -7.18 17.44
C ASP A 99 -18.52 -5.87 18.23
N LYS A 100 -19.58 -5.13 17.91
CA LYS A 100 -20.04 -4.05 18.77
C LYS A 100 -20.37 -4.64 20.15
N ALA A 101 -19.94 -3.98 21.21
CA ALA A 101 -20.23 -4.38 22.58
C ALA A 101 -21.73 -4.69 22.78
N GLY A 102 -22.03 -5.85 23.38
CA GLY A 102 -23.39 -6.34 23.58
C GLY A 102 -24.02 -7.04 22.37
N ARG A 103 -23.26 -7.27 21.29
CA ARG A 103 -23.69 -8.08 20.14
C ARG A 103 -22.74 -9.27 19.95
N ILE A 104 -23.30 -10.37 19.45
CA ILE A 104 -22.60 -11.61 19.10
C ILE A 104 -23.04 -11.97 17.68
N MET A 105 -22.45 -11.28 16.70
CA MET A 105 -22.77 -11.41 15.27
C MET A 105 -21.58 -11.98 14.48
N ASN A 106 -20.35 -11.80 14.95
CA ASN A 106 -19.18 -12.45 14.37
C ASN A 106 -19.27 -13.96 14.65
N PRO A 107 -19.31 -14.82 13.63
CA PRO A 107 -19.42 -16.27 13.79
C PRO A 107 -18.24 -16.91 14.54
N HIS A 108 -17.15 -16.18 14.74
CA HIS A 108 -15.91 -16.64 15.36
C HIS A 108 -15.61 -15.98 16.71
N VAL A 109 -16.50 -15.15 17.23
CA VAL A 109 -16.30 -14.46 18.52
C VAL A 109 -16.03 -15.39 19.71
N ASN A 110 -16.53 -16.64 19.64
CA ASN A 110 -16.33 -17.66 20.67
C ASN A 110 -15.28 -18.71 20.27
N ASN A 111 -14.56 -18.55 19.16
CA ASN A 111 -13.55 -19.49 18.71
C ASN A 111 -12.14 -19.03 19.16
N PRO A 112 -11.56 -19.63 20.22
CA PRO A 112 -10.25 -19.23 20.72
C PRO A 112 -9.09 -19.62 19.80
N LYS A 113 -9.35 -20.39 18.73
CA LYS A 113 -8.35 -20.81 17.74
C LYS A 113 -8.31 -19.91 16.50
N MET A 114 -9.17 -18.89 16.43
CA MET A 114 -9.07 -17.80 15.45
C MET A 114 -8.37 -16.58 16.03
#